data_AF-A0A7V2S399-F1
#
_entry.id   AF-A0A7V2S399-F1
#
_cell.length_a   1.000
_cell.length_b   1.000
_cell.length_c   1.000
_cell.angle_alpha   90.00
_cell.angle_beta   90.00
_cell.angle_gamma   90.00
#
_symmetry.space_group_name_H-M   'P 1'
#
loop_
_entity.id
_entity.type
_entity.pdbx_description
1 polymer ?
#
loop_
_entity_poly.entity_id
_entity_poly.type
_entity_poly.pdbx_seq_one_letter_code
_entity_poly.pdbx_strand_id
1 'polypeptide(L)'
;LKEKGIKIYGKPLGRPPASPKETAQQRYRKRKKAAERNHIEAKFGQGKRGYGLNNIKARLPETSESWINAIFFVMNLTKLLQIAEKYPGFFVPVLDWINFWLERTKKGLEKYFFRTSPQFLLNLAW
;
A
#
# COMPACT_ATOMS: atom_id res chain seq x y z
N LEU A 1 14.78 3.53 25.21
CA LEU A 1 14.98 3.31 23.74
C LEU A 1 15.47 1.91 23.41
N LYS A 2 16.56 1.44 24.04
CA LYS A 2 17.02 0.04 23.89
C LYS A 2 15.95 -0.99 24.28
N GLU A 3 15.21 -0.72 25.35
CA GLU A 3 14.07 -1.54 25.81
C GLU A 3 12.94 -1.66 24.77
N LYS A 4 12.78 -0.66 23.89
CA LYS A 4 11.79 -0.66 22.81
C LYS A 4 12.34 -1.25 21.50
N GLY A 5 13.54 -1.85 21.53
CA GLY A 5 14.21 -2.39 20.33
C GLY A 5 14.70 -1.32 19.34
N ILE A 6 14.65 -0.03 19.70
CA ILE A 6 15.00 1.06 18.78
C ILE A 6 16.52 1.24 18.73
N LYS A 7 17.10 1.00 17.55
CA LYS A 7 18.54 1.17 17.26
C LYS A 7 18.80 2.56 16.68
N ILE A 8 19.73 3.30 17.30
CA ILE A 8 20.14 4.64 16.85
C ILE A 8 21.37 4.50 15.94
N TYR A 9 21.26 5.01 14.71
CA TYR A 9 22.33 4.99 13.70
C TYR A 9 22.98 6.38 13.46
N GLY A 10 22.53 7.39 14.20
CA GLY A 10 23.08 8.75 14.13
C GLY A 10 24.50 8.86 14.71
N LYS A 11 25.13 10.02 14.52
CA LYS A 11 26.34 10.35 15.28
C LYS A 11 26.00 10.35 16.78
N PRO A 12 26.90 9.88 17.65
CA PRO A 12 26.71 10.01 19.09
C PRO A 12 26.59 11.50 19.44
N LEU A 13 25.75 11.79 20.44
CA LEU A 13 25.64 13.14 20.98
C LEU A 13 26.93 13.50 21.74
N GLY A 14 27.31 14.78 21.71
CA GLY A 14 28.48 15.29 22.44
C GLY A 14 29.68 15.62 21.54
N ARG A 15 30.84 15.82 22.18
CA ARG A 15 32.07 16.25 21.50
C ARG A 15 32.54 15.14 20.53
N PRO A 16 32.78 15.46 19.25
CA PRO A 16 33.32 14.48 18.31
C PRO A 16 34.70 13.99 18.77
N PRO A 17 35.04 12.72 18.56
CA PRO A 17 36.34 12.17 18.95
C PRO A 17 37.46 12.82 18.13
N ALA A 18 38.63 13.02 18.76
CA ALA A 18 39.80 13.66 18.15
C ALA A 18 40.32 12.91 16.90
N SER A 19 40.13 11.58 16.84
CA SER A 19 40.38 10.78 15.63
C SER A 19 39.11 10.00 15.24
N PRO A 20 38.37 10.42 14.20
CA PRO A 20 37.18 9.70 13.75
C PRO A 20 37.59 8.44 12.97
N LYS A 21 37.86 7.33 13.66
CA LYS A 21 38.07 6.02 13.05
C LYS A 21 36.72 5.36 12.78
N GLU A 22 36.04 5.81 11.72
CA GLU A 22 34.86 5.10 11.22
C GLU A 22 35.27 4.07 10.17
N THR A 23 35.05 2.79 10.46
CA THR A 23 35.33 1.70 9.52
C THR A 23 34.45 1.82 8.27
N ALA A 24 34.96 1.39 7.10
CA ALA A 24 34.18 1.38 5.86
C ALA A 24 32.82 0.67 6.01
N GLN A 25 32.76 -0.44 6.76
CA GLN A 25 31.52 -1.15 7.07
C GLN A 25 30.53 -0.31 7.89
N GLN A 26 31.01 0.48 8.85
CA GLN A 26 30.17 1.36 9.66
C GLN A 26 29.58 2.48 8.80
N ARG A 27 30.39 3.10 7.94
CA ARG A 27 29.96 4.10 6.95
C ARG A 27 28.87 3.55 6.05
N TYR A 28 29.08 2.36 5.49
CA TYR A 28 28.10 1.69 4.63
C TYR A 28 26.76 1.46 5.35
N ARG A 29 26.80 0.90 6.57
CA ARG A 29 25.58 0.65 7.38
C ARG A 29 24.84 1.96 7.68
N LYS A 30 25.54 3.03 8.05
CA LYS A 30 24.93 4.34 8.29
C LYS A 30 24.30 4.92 7.04
N ARG A 31 24.98 4.86 5.89
CA ARG A 31 24.44 5.34 4.61
C ARG A 31 23.16 4.60 4.23
N LYS A 32 23.14 3.28 4.37
CA LYS A 32 21.94 2.47 4.09
C LYS A 32 20.76 2.88 4.98
N LYS A 33 21.00 3.02 6.29
CA LYS A 33 19.97 3.46 7.24
C LYS A 33 19.49 4.89 7.01
N ALA A 34 20.40 5.79 6.63
CA ALA A 34 20.04 7.15 6.23
C ALA A 34 19.17 7.14 4.96
N ALA A 35 19.50 6.33 3.95
CA ALA A 35 18.70 6.21 2.73
C ALA A 35 17.29 5.68 3.02
N GLU A 36 17.16 4.65 3.87
CA GLU A 36 15.85 4.14 4.34
C GLU A 36 15.01 5.24 4.99
N ARG A 37 15.62 6.02 5.90
CA ARG A 37 14.96 7.16 6.56
C ARG A 37 14.56 8.25 5.58
N ASN A 38 15.47 8.66 4.70
CA ASN A 38 15.22 9.70 3.71
C ASN A 38 14.03 9.32 2.81
N HIS A 39 13.91 8.04 2.45
CA HIS A 39 12.76 7.57 1.67
C HIS A 39 11.44 7.74 2.43
N ILE A 40 11.42 7.36 3.71
CA ILE A 40 10.25 7.50 4.59
C ILE A 40 9.91 8.98 4.78
N GLU A 41 10.88 9.82 5.16
CA GLU A 41 10.71 11.26 5.37
C GLU A 41 10.24 11.96 4.09
N ALA A 42 10.75 11.56 2.91
CA ALA A 42 10.28 12.06 1.63
C ALA A 42 8.81 11.69 1.37
N LYS A 43 8.38 10.47 1.71
CA LYS A 43 6.97 10.05 1.57
C LYS A 43 6.04 10.82 2.51
N PHE A 44 6.44 11.04 3.76
CA PHE A 44 5.70 11.91 4.66
C PHE A 44 5.66 13.37 4.17
N GLY A 45 6.76 13.87 3.60
CA GLY A 45 6.82 15.19 2.96
C GLY A 45 5.84 15.30 1.78
N GLN A 46 5.78 14.26 0.94
CA GLN A 46 4.81 14.15 -0.15
C GLN A 46 3.37 14.14 0.39
N GLY A 47 3.08 13.35 1.43
CA GLY A 47 1.77 13.30 2.07
C GLY A 47 1.32 14.67 2.58
N LYS A 48 2.21 15.41 3.24
CA LYS A 48 1.91 16.77 3.72
C LYS A 48 1.70 17.77 2.59
N ARG A 49 2.64 17.88 1.65
CA ARG A 49 2.58 18.91 0.59
C ARG A 49 1.58 18.57 -0.53
N GLY A 50 1.55 17.32 -0.98
CA GLY A 50 0.76 16.89 -2.13
C GLY A 50 -0.65 16.41 -1.78
N TYR A 51 -0.86 15.87 -0.58
CA TYR A 51 -2.14 15.29 -0.18
C TYR A 51 -2.79 16.00 1.02
N GLY A 52 -2.19 17.09 1.51
CA GLY A 52 -2.78 17.90 2.59
C GLY A 52 -2.83 17.21 3.95
N LEU A 53 -1.95 16.24 4.22
CA LEU A 53 -1.91 15.51 5.50
C LEU A 53 -1.78 16.43 6.73
N ASN A 54 -1.19 17.62 6.57
CA ASN A 54 -1.04 18.63 7.62
C ASN A 54 -2.24 19.60 7.74
N ASN A 55 -3.25 19.50 6.87
CA ASN A 55 -4.39 20.42 6.81
C ASN A 55 -5.72 19.65 6.71
N ILE A 56 -5.92 18.71 7.63
CA ILE A 56 -7.17 17.95 7.73
C ILE A 56 -8.16 18.78 8.54
N LYS A 57 -9.29 19.14 7.91
CA LYS A 57 -10.33 20.02 8.49
C LYS A 57 -11.39 19.27 9.33
N ALA A 58 -11.25 17.97 9.46
CA ALA A 58 -12.16 17.14 10.26
C ALA A 58 -12.08 17.53 11.74
N ARG A 59 -13.25 17.67 12.37
CA ARG A 59 -13.36 18.14 13.77
C ARG A 59 -13.36 17.00 14.79
N LEU A 60 -13.91 15.84 14.43
CA LEU A 60 -13.98 14.66 15.30
C LEU A 60 -12.77 13.75 15.07
N PRO A 61 -12.20 13.13 16.11
CA PRO A 61 -11.07 12.20 15.99
C PRO A 61 -11.31 11.10 14.97
N GLU A 62 -12.45 10.41 15.06
CA GLU A 62 -12.83 9.31 14.16
C GLU A 62 -12.83 9.73 12.68
N THR A 63 -13.40 10.90 12.40
CA THR A 63 -13.43 11.44 11.04
C THR A 63 -12.03 11.84 10.57
N SER A 64 -11.21 12.43 11.44
CA SER A 64 -9.84 12.80 11.11
C SER A 64 -8.96 11.58 10.81
N GLU A 65 -9.10 10.50 11.57
CA GLU A 65 -8.42 9.23 11.33
C GLU A 65 -8.83 8.61 10.00
N SER A 66 -10.12 8.64 9.67
CA SER A 66 -10.63 8.17 8.38
C SER A 66 -10.01 8.95 7.21
N TRP A 67 -9.87 10.27 7.32
CA TRP A 67 -9.19 11.10 6.31
C TRP A 67 -7.70 10.77 6.18
N ILE A 68 -7.00 10.59 7.31
CA ILE A 68 -5.59 10.18 7.33
C ILE A 68 -5.43 8.84 6.60
N ASN A 69 -6.27 7.86 6.90
CA ASN A 69 -6.26 6.54 6.28
C ASN A 69 -6.53 6.62 4.78
N ALA A 70 -7.51 7.43 4.36
CA ALA A 70 -7.83 7.63 2.95
C ALA A 70 -6.65 8.24 2.17
N ILE A 71 -5.93 9.20 2.75
CA ILE A 71 -4.72 9.78 2.14
C ILE A 71 -3.65 8.70 1.91
N PHE A 72 -3.34 7.91 2.94
CA PHE A 72 -2.37 6.82 2.79
C PHE A 72 -2.83 5.74 1.80
N PHE A 73 -4.13 5.45 1.77
CA PHE A 73 -4.71 4.52 0.82
C PHE A 73 -4.48 5.00 -0.63
N VAL A 74 -4.79 6.26 -0.94
CA VAL A 74 -4.54 6.83 -2.27
C VAL A 74 -3.05 6.81 -2.62
N MET A 75 -2.16 7.17 -1.69
CA MET A 75 -0.71 7.10 -1.91
C MET A 75 -0.24 5.69 -2.26
N ASN A 76 -0.79 4.67 -1.61
CA ASN A 76 -0.49 3.26 -1.89
C ASN A 76 -1.06 2.82 -3.24
N LEU A 77 -2.28 3.24 -3.59
CA LEU A 77 -2.86 2.96 -4.90
C LEU A 77 -2.04 3.56 -6.04
N THR A 78 -1.58 4.82 -5.91
CA THR A 78 -0.68 5.42 -6.90
C THR A 78 0.59 4.60 -7.06
N LYS A 79 1.14 4.07 -5.96
CA LYS A 79 2.33 3.22 -6.02
C LYS A 79 2.05 1.88 -6.70
N LEU A 80 0.89 1.28 -6.43
CA LEU A 80 0.45 0.04 -7.06
C LEU A 80 0.31 0.22 -8.57
N LEU A 81 -0.34 1.30 -9.02
CA LEU A 81 -0.50 1.61 -10.45
C LEU A 81 0.85 1.74 -11.16
N GLN A 82 1.81 2.46 -10.57
CA GLN A 82 3.17 2.57 -11.11
C GLN A 82 3.88 1.21 -11.25
N ILE A 83 3.61 0.26 -10.34
CA ILE A 83 4.17 -1.09 -10.43
C ILE A 83 3.46 -1.88 -11.54
N ALA A 84 2.14 -1.76 -11.62
CA ALA A 84 1.34 -2.42 -12.65
C ALA A 84 1.76 -1.98 -14.06
N GLU A 85 1.91 -0.67 -14.28
CA GLU A 85 2.41 -0.09 -15.54
C GLU A 85 3.82 -0.57 -15.90
N LYS A 86 4.68 -0.75 -14.89
CA LYS A 86 6.06 -1.21 -15.11
C LYS A 86 6.14 -2.70 -15.48
N TYR A 87 5.19 -3.52 -15.03
CA TYR A 87 5.21 -4.97 -15.20
C TYR A 87 3.91 -5.51 -15.82
N PRO A 88 3.55 -5.09 -17.05
CA PRO A 88 2.28 -5.50 -17.67
C PRO A 88 2.19 -7.01 -17.92
N GLY A 89 3.32 -7.67 -18.18
CA GLY A 89 3.38 -9.12 -18.44
C GLY A 89 3.01 -10.01 -17.24
N PHE A 90 2.96 -9.47 -16.02
CA PHE A 90 2.45 -10.19 -14.86
C PHE A 90 0.97 -9.88 -14.58
N PHE A 91 0.58 -8.60 -14.66
CA PHE A 91 -0.77 -8.18 -14.27
C PHE A 91 -1.83 -8.40 -15.34
N VAL A 92 -1.50 -8.20 -16.62
CA VAL A 92 -2.47 -8.35 -17.72
C VAL A 92 -2.96 -9.81 -17.83
N PRO A 93 -2.09 -10.83 -17.83
CA PRO A 93 -2.57 -12.23 -17.90
C PRO A 93 -3.41 -12.65 -16.70
N VAL A 94 -3.11 -12.11 -15.50
CA VAL A 94 -3.90 -12.38 -14.29
C VAL A 94 -5.29 -11.76 -14.40
N LEU A 95 -5.39 -10.52 -14.87
CA LEU A 95 -6.68 -9.85 -15.07
C LEU A 95 -7.49 -10.52 -16.19
N ASP A 96 -6.85 -10.90 -17.28
CA ASP A 96 -7.49 -11.62 -18.38
C ASP A 96 -8.00 -13.00 -17.93
N TRP A 97 -7.24 -13.70 -17.09
CA TRP A 97 -7.66 -14.97 -16.50
C TRP A 97 -8.87 -14.81 -15.57
N ILE A 98 -8.90 -13.76 -14.73
CA ILE A 98 -10.04 -13.44 -13.88
C ILE A 98 -11.26 -13.09 -14.73
N ASN A 99 -11.12 -12.26 -15.75
CA ASN A 99 -12.20 -11.89 -16.66
C ASN A 99 -12.75 -13.11 -17.38
N PHE A 100 -11.87 -13.98 -17.91
CA PHE A 100 -12.25 -15.24 -18.52
C PHE A 100 -13.03 -16.15 -17.56
N TRP A 101 -12.57 -16.26 -16.31
CA TRP A 101 -13.26 -17.03 -15.27
C TRP A 101 -14.63 -16.44 -14.93
N LEU A 102 -14.74 -15.11 -14.82
CA LEU A 102 -16.02 -14.42 -14.59
C LEU A 102 -16.99 -14.60 -15.76
N GLU A 103 -16.53 -14.51 -17.00
CA GLU A 103 -17.35 -14.77 -18.18
C GLU A 103 -17.83 -16.22 -18.24
N ARG A 104 -16.93 -17.18 -17.93
CA ARG A 104 -17.26 -18.60 -17.91
C ARG A 104 -18.28 -18.93 -16.82
N THR A 105 -18.13 -18.35 -15.64
CA THR A 105 -19.09 -18.53 -14.53
C THR A 105 -20.44 -17.88 -14.82
N LYS A 106 -20.47 -16.67 -15.41
CA LYS A 106 -21.71 -16.04 -15.89
C LYS A 106 -22.45 -16.92 -16.91
N LYS A 107 -21.76 -17.40 -17.95
CA LYS A 107 -22.35 -18.29 -18.97
C LYS A 107 -22.85 -19.62 -18.36
N GLY A 108 -22.09 -20.17 -17.41
CA GLY A 108 -22.51 -21.36 -16.66
C GLY A 108 -23.78 -21.08 -15.86
N LEU A 109 -23.81 -19.99 -15.10
CA LEU A 109 -24.93 -19.59 -14.25
C LEU A 109 -26.19 -19.28 -15.08
N GLU A 110 -26.07 -18.56 -16.19
CA GLU A 110 -27.16 -18.33 -17.14
C GLU A 110 -27.71 -19.66 -17.67
N LYS A 111 -26.84 -20.59 -18.10
CA LYS A 111 -27.26 -21.91 -18.57
C LYS A 111 -28.00 -22.72 -17.50
N TYR A 112 -27.56 -22.66 -16.24
CA TYR A 112 -28.27 -23.30 -15.14
C TYR A 112 -29.61 -22.62 -14.86
N PHE A 113 -29.62 -21.28 -14.79
CA PHE A 113 -30.81 -20.47 -14.57
C PHE A 113 -31.89 -20.78 -15.62
N PHE A 114 -31.58 -20.67 -16.92
CA PHE A 114 -32.52 -20.98 -18.01
C PHE A 114 -32.97 -22.46 -18.05
N ARG A 115 -32.17 -23.39 -17.51
CA ARG A 115 -32.54 -24.82 -17.43
C ARG A 115 -33.49 -25.13 -16.27
N THR A 116 -33.43 -24.38 -15.17
CA THR A 116 -34.33 -24.52 -13.99
C THR A 116 -35.61 -23.67 -14.06
N SER A 117 -35.65 -22.62 -14.87
CA SER A 117 -36.82 -21.73 -15.01
C SER A 117 -38.12 -22.40 -15.48
N PRO A 118 -38.14 -23.52 -16.25
CA PRO A 118 -39.40 -24.17 -16.59
C PRO A 118 -40.05 -24.88 -15.39
N GLN A 119 -39.27 -25.48 -14.48
CA GLN A 119 -39.82 -26.24 -13.35
C GLN A 119 -40.08 -25.38 -12.11
N PHE A 120 -39.31 -24.30 -11.90
CA PHE A 120 -39.49 -23.41 -10.75
C PHE A 120 -40.80 -22.59 -10.84
N LEU A 121 -41.18 -22.14 -12.04
CA LEU A 121 -42.45 -21.44 -12.27
C LEU A 121 -43.67 -22.37 -12.20
N LEU A 122 -43.49 -23.68 -12.45
CA LEU A 122 -44.55 -24.70 -12.37
C LEU A 122 -44.85 -25.12 -10.91
N ASN A 123 -43.88 -25.03 -10.00
CA ASN A 123 -44.06 -25.35 -8.57
C ASN A 123 -44.50 -24.15 -7.69
N LEU A 124 -44.58 -22.94 -8.26
CA LEU A 124 -45.07 -21.73 -7.59
C LEU A 124 -46.49 -21.31 -8.05
N ALA A 125 -47.09 -22.06 -8.97
CA ALA A 125 -48.40 -21.77 -9.57
C ALA A 125 -49.57 -22.56 -8.92
N TRP A 126 -49.36 -23.10 -7.71
CA TRP A 126 -50.41 -23.69 -6.87
C TRP A 126 -50.33 -23.11 -5.46
#